data_AF-A0A527GGA0-F1
#
_entry.id   AF-A0A527GGA0-F1
#
_cell.length_a   1.000
_cell.length_b   1.000
_cell.length_c   1.000
_cell.angle_alpha   90.00
_cell.angle_beta   90.00
_cell.angle_gamma   90.00
#
_symmetry.space_group_name_H-M   'P 1'
#
loop_
_entity.id
_entity.type
_entity.pdbx_description
1 polymer ?
#
loop_
_entity_poly.entity_id
_entity_poly.type
_entity_poly.pdbx_seq_one_letter_code
_entity_poly.pdbx_strand_id
1 'polypeptide(L)'
;AHVGFGYVRLGAPEPPASHSLDVRIVQPAVDLSEKWDASVRDRIFAVLMGLSAKAPDPGHQKPQLILWPETSVPFLFTERPDALTALGDMLGSGQMLIAGVVREEGGSAANADSRYYNSVVAIDDKGEIADAVDKVHLVPFGEYLPFADLLQRFGIEQLVAGPMSFAAGNERHAITLPDGIRALPFICYEVIFPDLVAVDAASAQLIVNVTNDAWFGDTPGPYQHFRQAQIRAVENGLPLVRAA
;
A
#
# COMPACT_ATOMS: atom_id res chain seq x y z
N ALA A 1 -6.80 29.34 10.94
CA ALA A 1 -6.53 28.14 11.76
C ALA A 1 -5.11 27.60 11.53
N HIS A 2 -4.72 27.29 10.28
CA HIS A 2 -3.44 26.60 9.99
C HIS A 2 -2.16 27.37 10.36
N VAL A 3 -2.10 28.70 10.19
CA VAL A 3 -0.90 29.51 10.52
C VAL A 3 -0.56 29.47 12.01
N GLY A 4 -1.57 29.58 12.88
CA GLY A 4 -1.38 29.54 14.33
C GLY A 4 -0.97 28.16 14.83
N PHE A 5 -1.61 27.11 14.34
CA PHE A 5 -1.24 25.72 14.67
C PHE A 5 0.19 25.39 14.21
N GLY A 6 0.55 25.77 12.98
CA GLY A 6 1.90 25.55 12.45
C GLY A 6 2.97 26.29 13.25
N TYR A 7 2.72 27.55 13.63
CA TYR A 7 3.64 28.32 14.49
C TYR A 7 3.84 27.66 15.86
N VAL A 8 2.77 27.18 16.49
CA VAL A 8 2.83 26.46 17.77
C VAL A 8 3.61 25.14 17.63
N ARG A 9 3.34 24.37 16.58
CA ARG A 9 4.05 23.10 16.32
C ARG A 9 5.54 23.30 16.09
N LEU A 10 5.94 24.29 15.29
CA LEU A 10 7.36 24.58 15.05
C LEU A 10 8.10 25.08 16.30
N GLY A 11 7.38 25.72 17.23
CA GLY A 11 7.94 26.19 18.50
C GLY A 11 7.99 25.13 19.61
N ALA A 12 7.35 23.97 19.41
CA ALA A 12 7.33 22.88 20.37
C ALA A 12 8.44 21.85 20.02
N PRO A 13 9.40 21.58 20.91
CA PRO A 13 10.40 20.54 20.66
C PRO A 13 9.72 19.18 20.57
N GLU A 14 10.00 18.42 19.51
CA GLU A 14 9.56 17.03 19.46
C GLU A 14 10.32 16.21 20.50
N PRO A 15 9.63 15.39 21.30
CA PRO A 15 10.31 14.48 22.20
C PRO A 15 11.21 13.55 21.36
N PRO A 16 12.41 13.19 21.86
CA PRO A 16 13.29 12.28 21.14
C PRO A 16 12.55 10.96 20.87
N ALA A 17 12.71 10.45 19.64
CA ALA A 17 12.09 9.19 19.25
C ALA A 17 12.52 8.07 20.22
N SER A 18 11.53 7.38 20.78
CA SER A 18 11.79 6.27 21.72
C SER A 18 12.22 4.99 21.00
N HIS A 19 11.95 4.88 19.69
CA HIS A 19 12.24 3.74 18.84
C HIS A 19 12.72 4.23 17.46
N SER A 20 13.62 3.47 16.84
CA SER A 20 14.04 3.64 15.45
C SER A 20 13.54 2.45 14.65
N LEU A 21 13.13 2.67 13.40
CA LEU A 21 12.70 1.63 12.48
C LEU A 21 13.47 1.77 11.17
N ASP A 22 14.32 0.79 10.84
CA ASP A 22 14.98 0.74 9.55
C ASP A 22 14.00 0.20 8.49
N VAL A 23 13.70 1.02 7.48
CA VAL A 23 12.71 0.71 6.45
C VAL A 23 13.37 0.64 5.07
N ARG A 24 13.03 -0.38 4.29
CA ARG A 24 13.36 -0.48 2.87
C ARG A 24 12.13 -0.24 2.01
N ILE A 25 12.18 0.79 1.19
CA ILE A 25 11.15 1.11 0.20
C ILE A 25 11.58 0.52 -1.13
N VAL A 26 10.76 -0.35 -1.73
CA VAL A 26 11.06 -1.00 -3.01
C VAL A 26 10.29 -0.32 -4.12
N GLN A 27 10.99 0.16 -5.14
CA GLN A 27 10.40 0.75 -6.34
C GLN A 27 10.80 -0.09 -7.56
N PRO A 28 9.93 -0.99 -8.05
CA PRO A 28 10.28 -1.93 -9.11
C PRO A 28 10.27 -1.31 -10.52
N ALA A 29 9.71 -0.09 -10.67
CA ALA A 29 9.61 0.64 -11.94
C ALA A 29 9.02 -0.20 -13.09
N VAL A 30 7.93 -0.92 -12.81
CA VAL A 30 7.20 -1.75 -13.78
C VAL A 30 6.31 -0.85 -14.64
N ASP A 31 6.38 -1.02 -15.96
CA ASP A 31 5.53 -0.28 -16.90
C ASP A 31 4.06 -0.72 -16.75
N LEU A 32 3.13 0.23 -16.84
CA LEU A 32 1.71 -0.05 -16.70
C LEU A 32 1.19 -1.03 -17.75
N SER A 33 1.74 -1.01 -18.97
CA SER A 33 1.37 -1.93 -20.05
C SER A 33 1.74 -3.39 -19.74
N GLU A 34 2.79 -3.61 -18.94
CA GLU A 34 3.26 -4.92 -18.53
C GLU A 34 2.53 -5.46 -17.29
N LYS A 35 1.89 -4.58 -16.50
CA LYS A 35 1.34 -4.89 -15.17
C LYS A 35 0.35 -6.06 -15.18
N TRP A 36 -0.41 -6.20 -16.26
CA TRP A 36 -1.45 -7.22 -16.41
C TRP A 36 -1.05 -8.37 -17.33
N ASP A 37 0.15 -8.33 -17.91
CA ASP A 37 0.65 -9.39 -18.79
C ASP A 37 1.11 -10.60 -17.95
N ALA A 38 0.39 -11.72 -18.13
CA ALA A 38 0.66 -12.96 -17.43
C ALA A 38 2.09 -13.49 -17.69
N SER A 39 2.67 -13.20 -18.85
CA SER A 39 3.99 -13.72 -19.26
C SER A 39 5.16 -13.09 -18.51
N VAL A 40 4.97 -11.91 -17.89
CA VAL A 40 6.03 -11.17 -17.18
C VAL A 40 5.87 -11.18 -15.66
N ARG A 41 4.83 -11.83 -15.13
CA ARG A 41 4.54 -11.89 -13.68
C ARG A 41 5.72 -12.41 -12.86
N ASP A 42 6.34 -13.51 -13.31
CA ASP A 42 7.48 -14.10 -12.61
C ASP A 42 8.71 -13.18 -12.66
N ARG A 43 8.92 -12.46 -13.76
CA ARG A 43 9.99 -11.45 -13.88
C ARG A 43 9.77 -10.30 -12.89
N ILE A 44 8.54 -9.77 -12.83
CA ILE A 44 8.18 -8.69 -11.90
C ILE A 44 8.41 -9.13 -10.45
N PHE A 45 7.93 -10.32 -10.09
CA PHE A 45 8.11 -10.86 -8.75
C PHE A 45 9.60 -11.07 -8.42
N ALA A 46 10.39 -11.63 -9.35
CA ALA A 46 11.83 -11.79 -9.17
C ALA A 46 12.56 -10.44 -8.97
N VAL A 47 12.14 -9.37 -9.65
CA VAL A 47 12.68 -8.01 -9.44
C VAL A 47 12.38 -7.52 -8.02
N LEU A 48 11.13 -7.67 -7.56
CA LEU A 48 10.73 -7.30 -6.19
C LEU A 48 11.55 -8.06 -5.15
N MET A 49 11.71 -9.38 -5.32
CA MET A 49 12.53 -10.22 -4.45
C MET A 49 14.00 -9.78 -4.45
N GLY A 50 14.57 -9.57 -5.63
CA GLY A 50 15.97 -9.16 -5.77
C GLY A 50 16.27 -7.79 -5.15
N LEU A 51 15.39 -6.81 -5.30
CA LEU A 51 15.51 -5.50 -4.65
C LEU A 51 15.37 -5.62 -3.12
N SER A 52 14.46 -6.47 -2.66
CA SER A 52 14.20 -6.71 -1.25
C SER A 52 15.35 -7.42 -0.54
N ALA A 53 16.05 -8.32 -1.23
CA ALA A 53 17.14 -9.13 -0.67
C ALA A 53 18.52 -8.42 -0.65
N LYS A 54 18.65 -7.20 -1.19
CA LYS A 54 19.94 -6.48 -1.22
C LYS A 54 20.52 -6.27 0.19
N ALA A 55 21.85 -6.23 0.31
CA ALA A 55 22.46 -5.78 1.56
C ALA A 55 22.02 -4.34 1.90
N PRO A 56 21.89 -3.96 3.18
CA PRO A 56 21.69 -2.57 3.57
C PRO A 56 22.83 -1.68 3.08
N ASP A 57 22.54 -0.40 2.86
CA ASP A 57 23.57 0.57 2.52
C ASP A 57 24.56 0.74 3.69
N PRO A 58 25.85 1.07 3.43
CA PRO A 58 26.83 1.25 4.48
C PRO A 58 26.36 2.24 5.55
N GLY A 59 26.34 1.82 6.81
CA GLY A 59 25.88 2.62 7.94
C GLY A 59 24.42 2.42 8.34
N HIS A 60 23.65 1.65 7.59
CA HIS A 60 22.27 1.26 7.93
C HIS A 60 22.21 -0.16 8.51
N GLN A 61 21.25 -0.39 9.41
CA GLN A 61 20.97 -1.74 9.88
C GLN A 61 20.18 -2.52 8.84
N LYS A 62 20.01 -3.82 9.09
CA LYS A 62 19.09 -4.62 8.28
C LYS A 62 17.68 -4.07 8.46
N PRO A 63 16.92 -3.82 7.38
CA PRO A 63 15.60 -3.22 7.49
C PRO A 63 14.67 -4.15 8.28
N GLN A 64 13.95 -3.62 9.25
CA GLN A 64 12.90 -4.36 9.97
C GLN A 64 11.60 -4.40 9.17
N LEU A 65 11.37 -3.37 8.34
CA LEU A 65 10.22 -3.28 7.45
C LEU A 65 10.68 -3.17 6.00
N ILE A 66 10.12 -3.98 5.11
CA ILE A 66 10.20 -3.82 3.66
C ILE A 66 8.82 -3.39 3.16
N LEU A 67 8.76 -2.41 2.26
CA LEU A 67 7.52 -1.87 1.72
C LEU A 67 7.48 -2.00 0.20
N TRP A 68 6.46 -2.68 -0.32
CA TRP A 68 6.17 -2.77 -1.76
C TRP A 68 4.96 -1.90 -2.14
N PRO A 69 4.95 -1.32 -3.34
CA PRO A 69 3.93 -0.35 -3.77
C PRO A 69 2.58 -1.02 -4.07
N GLU A 70 1.59 -0.20 -4.44
CA GLU A 70 0.21 -0.61 -4.69
C GLU A 70 0.11 -1.62 -5.84
N THR A 71 -0.59 -2.73 -5.58
CA THR A 71 -0.81 -3.81 -6.55
C THR A 71 0.49 -4.20 -7.26
N SER A 72 1.57 -4.37 -6.50
CA SER A 72 2.90 -4.69 -7.00
C SER A 72 3.10 -6.19 -7.18
N VAL A 73 2.39 -7.00 -6.39
CA VAL A 73 2.34 -8.45 -6.58
C VAL A 73 1.44 -8.76 -7.79
N PRO A 74 1.97 -9.35 -8.86
CA PRO A 74 1.28 -9.41 -10.15
C PRO A 74 0.36 -10.65 -10.29
N PHE A 75 -0.05 -11.24 -9.16
CA PHE A 75 -0.91 -12.43 -9.08
C PHE A 75 -1.64 -12.46 -7.72
N LEU A 76 -2.64 -13.34 -7.60
CA LEU A 76 -3.29 -13.61 -6.32
C LEU A 76 -2.45 -14.62 -5.51
N PHE A 77 -2.27 -14.38 -4.21
CA PHE A 77 -1.57 -15.35 -3.35
C PHE A 77 -2.29 -16.70 -3.26
N THR A 78 -3.61 -16.74 -3.47
CA THR A 78 -4.42 -17.97 -3.57
C THR A 78 -4.02 -18.84 -4.76
N GLU A 79 -3.54 -18.25 -5.85
CA GLU A 79 -3.07 -18.95 -7.05
C GLU A 79 -1.58 -19.35 -6.97
N ARG A 80 -0.80 -18.65 -6.13
CA ARG A 80 0.67 -18.80 -6.00
C ARG A 80 1.11 -18.94 -4.54
N PRO A 81 0.72 -20.01 -3.84
CA PRO A 81 1.15 -20.24 -2.45
C PRO A 81 2.68 -20.40 -2.32
N ASP A 82 3.36 -20.83 -3.38
CA ASP A 82 4.82 -20.90 -3.47
C ASP A 82 5.49 -19.52 -3.29
N ALA A 83 4.80 -18.44 -3.69
CA ALA A 83 5.32 -17.08 -3.51
C ALA A 83 5.41 -16.69 -2.03
N LEU A 84 4.48 -17.14 -1.19
CA LEU A 84 4.52 -16.90 0.25
C LEU A 84 5.70 -17.63 0.90
N THR A 85 5.97 -18.87 0.50
CA THR A 85 7.17 -19.61 0.95
C THR A 85 8.45 -18.87 0.55
N ALA A 86 8.55 -18.44 -0.71
CA ALA A 86 9.71 -17.69 -1.19
C ALA A 86 9.91 -16.35 -0.43
N LEU A 87 8.81 -15.68 -0.06
CA LEU A 87 8.84 -14.48 0.77
C LEU A 87 9.37 -14.77 2.17
N GLY A 88 8.91 -15.85 2.81
CA GLY A 88 9.43 -16.31 4.09
C GLY A 88 10.93 -16.62 4.04
N ASP A 89 11.40 -17.28 2.98
CA ASP A 89 12.83 -17.58 2.80
C ASP A 89 13.69 -16.32 2.57
N MET A 90 13.12 -15.27 1.99
CA MET A 90 13.80 -14.00 1.72
C MET A 90 13.86 -13.08 2.95
N LEU A 91 12.79 -13.08 3.75
CA LEU A 91 12.71 -12.33 4.99
C LEU A 91 13.60 -12.99 6.04
N GLY A 92 14.49 -12.22 6.65
CA GLY A 92 15.22 -12.71 7.82
C GLY A 92 14.44 -12.49 9.11
N SER A 93 14.97 -13.07 10.18
CA SER A 93 14.31 -13.07 11.48
C SER A 93 13.90 -11.67 11.94
N GLY A 94 12.62 -11.53 12.31
CA GLY A 94 12.02 -10.28 12.78
C GLY A 94 11.75 -9.23 11.71
N GLN A 95 11.96 -9.54 10.42
CA GLN A 95 11.55 -8.65 9.33
C GLN A 95 10.07 -8.87 8.98
N MET A 96 9.45 -7.81 8.48
CA MET A 96 8.10 -7.85 7.94
C MET A 96 8.07 -7.19 6.56
N LEU A 97 7.29 -7.76 5.64
CA LEU A 97 6.94 -7.15 4.37
C LEU A 97 5.53 -6.57 4.46
N ILE A 98 5.37 -5.29 4.14
CA ILE A 98 4.08 -4.71 3.78
C ILE A 98 4.01 -4.62 2.25
N ALA A 99 3.01 -5.25 1.63
CA ALA A 99 2.85 -5.26 0.18
C ALA A 99 1.45 -4.86 -0.26
N GLY A 100 1.38 -3.99 -1.27
CA GLY A 100 0.14 -3.73 -2.00
C GLY A 100 -0.19 -4.88 -2.96
N VAL A 101 -1.38 -5.46 -2.82
CA VAL A 101 -1.82 -6.67 -3.53
C VAL A 101 -3.29 -6.56 -3.96
N VAL A 102 -3.73 -7.47 -4.83
CA VAL A 102 -5.15 -7.77 -4.98
C VAL A 102 -5.49 -8.93 -4.05
N ARG A 103 -6.50 -8.75 -3.20
CA ARG A 103 -7.07 -9.81 -2.35
C ARG A 103 -8.38 -10.30 -2.96
N GLU A 104 -8.56 -11.61 -2.99
CA GLU A 104 -9.82 -12.25 -3.38
C GLU A 104 -10.54 -12.77 -2.13
N GLU A 105 -11.85 -12.57 -2.07
CA GLU A 105 -12.75 -13.09 -1.04
C GLU A 105 -13.93 -13.82 -1.67
N GLY A 106 -14.26 -14.98 -1.11
CA GLY A 106 -15.17 -15.93 -1.73
C GLY A 106 -14.41 -16.80 -2.73
N GLY A 107 -14.40 -18.11 -2.49
CA GLY A 107 -13.61 -19.04 -3.29
C GLY A 107 -14.37 -20.30 -3.68
N SER A 108 -14.11 -20.74 -4.91
CA SER A 108 -14.22 -22.10 -5.47
C SER A 108 -15.60 -22.74 -5.70
N ALA A 109 -16.69 -22.16 -5.20
CA ALA A 109 -18.02 -22.61 -5.62
C ALA A 109 -18.35 -22.00 -6.99
N ALA A 110 -18.72 -22.83 -7.97
CA ALA A 110 -18.98 -22.44 -9.37
C ALA A 110 -20.04 -21.33 -9.59
N ASN A 111 -20.64 -20.80 -8.51
CA ASN A 111 -21.69 -19.77 -8.51
C ASN A 111 -21.51 -18.71 -7.38
N ALA A 112 -20.34 -18.60 -6.75
CA ALA A 112 -20.08 -17.52 -5.79
C ALA A 112 -19.40 -16.34 -6.52
N ASP A 113 -19.98 -15.15 -6.42
CA ASP A 113 -19.34 -13.92 -6.92
C ASP A 113 -18.07 -13.65 -6.12
N SER A 114 -16.91 -13.91 -6.72
CA SER A 114 -15.61 -13.50 -6.15
C SER A 114 -15.58 -11.98 -5.98
N ARG A 115 -15.20 -11.52 -4.79
CA ARG A 115 -14.96 -10.10 -4.53
C ARG A 115 -13.48 -9.83 -4.53
N TYR A 116 -13.06 -8.83 -5.27
CA TYR A 116 -11.69 -8.38 -5.32
C TYR A 116 -11.54 -7.09 -4.53
N TYR A 117 -10.47 -6.99 -3.75
CA TYR A 117 -10.10 -5.80 -2.99
C TYR A 117 -8.71 -5.35 -3.41
N ASN A 118 -8.51 -4.04 -3.48
CA ASN A 118 -7.17 -3.46 -3.51
C ASN A 118 -6.72 -3.37 -2.06
N SER A 119 -5.66 -4.08 -1.70
CA SER A 119 -5.34 -4.34 -0.29
C SER A 119 -3.87 -4.13 -0.01
N VAL A 120 -3.56 -3.89 1.25
CA VAL A 120 -2.23 -4.02 1.82
C VAL A 120 -2.22 -5.26 2.69
N VAL A 121 -1.21 -6.12 2.54
CA VAL A 121 -0.99 -7.26 3.42
C VAL A 121 0.34 -7.13 4.16
N ALA A 122 0.37 -7.60 5.40
CA ALA A 122 1.57 -7.74 6.20
C ALA A 122 1.99 -9.21 6.21
N ILE A 123 3.22 -9.49 5.79
CA ILE A 123 3.79 -10.84 5.68
C ILE A 123 4.99 -10.93 6.60
N ASP A 124 4.99 -11.94 7.47
CA ASP A 124 6.06 -12.16 8.45
C ASP A 124 7.25 -12.96 7.89
N ASP A 125 8.27 -13.15 8.73
CA ASP A 125 9.50 -13.88 8.41
C ASP A 125 9.31 -15.41 8.26
N LYS A 126 8.06 -15.91 8.35
CA LYS A 126 7.69 -17.29 8.03
C LYS A 126 6.92 -17.40 6.72
N GLY A 127 6.66 -16.27 6.06
CA GLY A 127 5.83 -16.22 4.85
C GLY A 127 4.33 -16.29 5.15
N GLU A 128 3.90 -16.00 6.38
CA GLU A 128 2.49 -15.99 6.75
C GLU A 128 1.92 -14.57 6.61
N ILE A 129 0.69 -14.46 6.07
CA ILE A 129 -0.04 -13.18 6.07
C ILE A 129 -0.56 -12.96 7.50
N ALA A 130 0.10 -12.06 8.24
CA ALA A 130 -0.20 -11.75 9.63
C ALA A 130 -1.38 -10.76 9.77
N ASP A 131 -1.57 -9.88 8.78
CA ASP A 131 -2.65 -8.88 8.78
C ASP A 131 -2.95 -8.42 7.34
N ALA A 132 -4.15 -7.88 7.11
CA ALA A 132 -4.57 -7.33 5.82
C ALA A 132 -5.53 -6.14 6.02
N VAL A 133 -5.34 -5.08 5.23
CA VAL A 133 -6.21 -3.90 5.21
C VAL A 133 -6.66 -3.63 3.79
N ASP A 134 -7.97 -3.61 3.56
CA ASP A 134 -8.56 -3.34 2.26
C ASP A 134 -8.79 -1.83 2.07
N LYS A 135 -8.66 -1.35 0.83
CA LYS A 135 -8.90 0.04 0.47
C LYS A 135 -10.36 0.42 0.74
N VAL A 136 -10.56 1.47 1.52
CA VAL A 136 -11.90 1.91 1.96
C VAL A 136 -12.47 2.93 0.99
N HIS A 137 -11.64 3.81 0.45
CA HIS A 137 -12.08 4.87 -0.47
C HIS A 137 -11.57 4.60 -1.89
N LEU A 138 -12.48 4.08 -2.74
CA LEU A 138 -12.17 3.65 -4.11
C LEU A 138 -12.21 4.79 -5.11
N VAL A 139 -11.35 4.78 -6.13
CA VAL A 139 -11.32 5.76 -7.22
C VAL A 139 -12.55 5.57 -8.14
N PRO A 140 -13.44 6.57 -8.27
CA PRO A 140 -14.56 6.49 -9.21
C PRO A 140 -14.07 6.33 -10.66
N PHE A 141 -14.75 5.47 -11.43
CA PHE A 141 -14.44 5.11 -12.83
C PHE A 141 -13.13 4.36 -13.06
N GLY A 142 -12.23 4.35 -12.07
CA GLY A 142 -10.99 3.59 -12.07
C GLY A 142 -11.14 2.22 -11.41
N GLU A 143 -11.61 2.20 -10.16
CA GLU A 143 -11.72 0.97 -9.36
C GLU A 143 -13.15 0.42 -9.31
N TYR A 144 -14.14 1.26 -9.60
CA TYR A 144 -15.54 0.86 -9.74
C TYR A 144 -16.26 1.79 -10.74
N LEU A 145 -17.43 1.36 -11.23
CA LEU A 145 -18.29 2.18 -12.10
C LEU A 145 -19.45 2.79 -11.29
N PRO A 146 -19.47 4.12 -11.03
CA PRO A 146 -20.61 4.77 -10.39
C PRO A 146 -21.90 4.57 -11.20
N PHE A 147 -23.02 4.27 -10.54
CA PHE A 147 -24.29 3.98 -11.23
C PHE A 147 -24.16 2.89 -12.31
N ALA A 148 -23.37 1.83 -12.04
CA ALA A 148 -23.09 0.75 -12.98
C ALA A 148 -24.33 0.25 -13.72
N ASP A 149 -25.42 -0.02 -12.99
CA ASP A 149 -26.70 -0.49 -13.55
C ASP A 149 -27.28 0.43 -14.62
N LEU A 150 -27.05 1.75 -14.51
CA LEU A 150 -27.53 2.74 -15.47
C LEU A 150 -26.53 2.90 -16.62
N LEU A 151 -25.25 3.08 -16.30
CA LEU A 151 -24.20 3.35 -17.30
C LEU A 151 -23.94 2.16 -18.22
N GLN A 152 -23.98 0.93 -17.70
CA GLN A 152 -23.85 -0.28 -18.51
C GLN A 152 -25.02 -0.43 -19.50
N ARG A 153 -26.23 0.03 -19.16
CA ARG A 153 -27.36 0.05 -20.11
C ARG A 153 -27.14 1.01 -21.28
N PHE A 154 -26.26 2.00 -21.12
CA PHE A 154 -25.84 2.93 -22.17
C PHE A 154 -24.51 2.54 -22.82
N GLY A 155 -23.98 1.34 -22.53
CA GLY A 155 -22.73 0.85 -23.11
C GLY A 155 -21.47 1.54 -22.57
N ILE A 156 -21.54 2.19 -21.41
CA ILE A 156 -20.39 2.81 -20.75
C ILE A 156 -19.76 1.76 -19.82
N GLU A 157 -18.54 1.36 -20.15
CA GLU A 157 -17.72 0.44 -19.37
C GLU A 157 -16.69 1.18 -18.51
N GLN A 158 -16.02 0.46 -17.60
CA GLN A 158 -14.98 1.00 -16.72
C GLN A 158 -13.83 1.58 -17.57
N LEU A 159 -13.36 2.79 -17.21
CA LEU A 159 -12.43 3.56 -18.04
C LEU A 159 -10.97 3.09 -17.92
N VAL A 160 -10.66 2.24 -16.94
CA VAL A 160 -9.29 1.83 -16.62
C VAL A 160 -9.08 0.37 -17.00
N ALA A 161 -7.94 0.10 -17.64
CA ALA A 161 -7.48 -1.25 -17.96
C ALA A 161 -7.11 -1.99 -16.66
N GLY A 162 -8.07 -2.75 -16.16
CA GLY A 162 -7.93 -3.75 -15.10
C GLY A 162 -9.11 -4.71 -15.22
N PRO A 163 -8.92 -6.03 -15.12
CA PRO A 163 -9.99 -6.99 -15.40
C PRO A 163 -11.09 -7.04 -14.33
N MET A 164 -11.00 -6.26 -13.26
CA MET A 164 -11.79 -6.45 -12.04
C MET A 164 -12.31 -5.12 -11.47
N SER A 165 -13.59 -5.09 -11.13
CA SER A 165 -14.15 -4.07 -10.23
C SER A 165 -13.75 -4.42 -8.80
N PHE A 166 -13.30 -3.43 -8.04
CA PHE A 166 -12.97 -3.60 -6.63
C PHE A 166 -14.18 -3.35 -5.73
N ALA A 167 -14.27 -4.11 -4.65
CA ALA A 167 -15.12 -3.83 -3.51
C ALA A 167 -14.37 -2.93 -2.50
N ALA A 168 -15.11 -2.09 -1.79
CA ALA A 168 -14.56 -1.26 -0.73
C ALA A 168 -14.41 -2.07 0.57
N GLY A 169 -13.30 -1.86 1.27
CA GLY A 169 -13.10 -2.33 2.63
C GLY A 169 -14.06 -1.67 3.62
N ASN A 170 -14.39 -2.39 4.71
CA ASN A 170 -15.33 -1.89 5.72
C ASN A 170 -14.69 -0.95 6.74
N GLU A 171 -13.44 -1.22 7.13
CA GLU A 171 -12.70 -0.45 8.12
C GLU A 171 -11.20 -0.42 7.80
N ARG A 172 -10.53 0.63 8.30
CA ARG A 172 -9.08 0.74 8.27
C ARG A 172 -8.55 0.60 9.69
N HIS A 173 -7.56 -0.25 9.89
CA HIS A 173 -6.86 -0.41 11.17
C HIS A 173 -5.35 -0.36 11.00
N ALA A 174 -4.64 -0.10 12.10
CA ALA A 174 -3.19 -0.11 12.12
C ALA A 174 -2.65 -1.55 12.20
N ILE A 175 -1.71 -1.86 11.30
CA ILE A 175 -0.93 -3.09 11.28
C ILE A 175 0.13 -2.99 12.37
N THR A 176 0.30 -4.06 13.15
CA THR A 176 1.37 -4.11 14.17
C THR A 176 2.65 -4.65 13.54
N LEU A 177 3.66 -3.79 13.46
CA LEU A 177 5.00 -4.09 12.97
C LEU A 177 5.86 -4.78 14.05
N PRO A 178 7.06 -5.28 13.69
CA PRO A 178 8.08 -5.63 14.66
C PRO A 178 8.28 -4.52 15.71
N ASP A 179 8.63 -4.92 16.93
CA ASP A 179 8.77 -4.05 18.12
C ASP A 179 7.49 -3.32 18.57
N GLY A 180 6.33 -3.69 18.02
CA GLY A 180 5.02 -3.18 18.46
C GLY A 180 4.65 -1.81 17.88
N ILE A 181 5.40 -1.33 16.89
CA ILE A 181 5.08 -0.09 16.17
C ILE A 181 3.77 -0.31 15.39
N ARG A 182 2.82 0.61 15.50
CA ARG A 182 1.52 0.56 14.82
C ARG A 182 1.59 1.42 13.57
N ALA A 183 1.50 0.79 12.41
CA ALA A 183 1.54 1.43 11.10
C ALA A 183 0.14 1.46 10.48
N LEU A 184 -0.35 2.64 10.13
CA LEU A 184 -1.66 2.81 9.51
C LEU A 184 -1.51 2.93 7.98
N PRO A 185 -2.01 1.95 7.19
CA PRO A 185 -1.86 1.95 5.74
C PRO A 185 -2.92 2.80 5.04
N PHE A 186 -2.50 3.52 4.01
CA PHE A 186 -3.34 4.27 3.07
C PHE A 186 -2.97 3.87 1.66
N ILE A 187 -3.96 3.55 0.83
CA ILE A 187 -3.72 3.05 -0.52
C ILE A 187 -3.98 4.16 -1.53
N CYS A 188 -2.97 4.47 -2.35
CA CYS A 188 -3.03 5.45 -3.41
C CYS A 188 -3.50 6.81 -2.89
N TYR A 189 -4.49 7.37 -3.59
CA TYR A 189 -5.06 8.68 -3.32
C TYR A 189 -5.84 8.79 -2.00
N GLU A 190 -6.06 7.71 -1.24
CA GLU A 190 -6.69 7.80 0.09
C GLU A 190 -5.97 8.80 1.01
N VAL A 191 -4.66 8.93 0.83
CA VAL A 191 -3.80 9.84 1.59
C VAL A 191 -4.11 11.33 1.34
N ILE A 192 -4.88 11.70 0.31
CA ILE A 192 -5.17 13.11 0.04
C ILE A 192 -6.37 13.64 0.81
N PHE A 193 -7.18 12.76 1.41
CA PHE A 193 -8.40 13.13 2.12
C PHE A 193 -8.12 13.37 3.61
N PRO A 194 -8.21 14.62 4.10
CA PRO A 194 -7.88 14.93 5.50
C PRO A 194 -8.74 14.14 6.48
N ASP A 195 -10.04 14.01 6.21
CA ASP A 195 -10.98 13.30 7.09
C ASP A 195 -10.70 11.79 7.17
N LEU A 196 -10.14 11.20 6.12
CA LEU A 196 -9.73 9.79 6.13
C LEU A 196 -8.40 9.58 6.86
N VAL A 197 -7.54 10.59 6.84
CA VAL A 197 -6.17 10.56 7.41
C VAL A 197 -6.10 11.29 8.75
N ALA A 198 -7.25 11.53 9.39
CA ALA A 198 -7.28 12.01 10.77
C ALA A 198 -6.91 10.85 11.69
N VAL A 199 -5.61 10.74 12.00
CA VAL A 199 -5.06 9.67 12.82
C VAL A 199 -4.87 10.20 14.22
N ASP A 200 -5.54 9.61 15.20
CA ASP A 200 -5.18 9.86 16.59
C ASP A 200 -3.80 9.22 16.85
N ALA A 201 -2.87 9.98 17.43
CA ALA A 201 -1.56 9.45 17.85
C ALA A 201 -1.69 8.27 18.83
N ALA A 202 -2.85 8.11 19.49
CA ALA A 202 -3.16 6.93 20.29
C ALA A 202 -3.34 5.64 19.47
N SER A 203 -3.63 5.72 18.16
CA SER A 203 -3.97 4.56 17.31
C SER A 203 -2.85 4.13 16.36
N ALA A 204 -1.92 5.03 15.99
CA ALA A 204 -0.77 4.71 15.15
C ALA A 204 0.46 5.60 15.44
N GLN A 205 1.66 5.06 15.21
CA GLN A 205 2.93 5.80 15.28
C GLN A 205 3.57 6.03 13.90
N LEU A 206 3.06 5.40 12.84
CA LEU A 206 3.58 5.50 11.48
C LEU A 206 2.45 5.53 10.47
N ILE A 207 2.52 6.44 9.49
CA ILE A 207 1.67 6.39 8.30
C ILE A 207 2.41 5.64 7.20
N VAL A 208 1.78 4.63 6.63
CA VAL A 208 2.28 3.92 5.44
C VAL A 208 1.40 4.27 4.26
N ASN A 209 2.00 4.64 3.14
CA ASN A 209 1.26 4.89 1.93
C ASN A 209 1.85 4.10 0.76
N VAL A 210 1.09 3.14 0.25
CA VAL A 210 1.44 2.41 -0.98
C VAL A 210 0.64 3.00 -2.12
N THR A 211 1.27 3.32 -3.23
CA THR A 211 0.61 3.92 -4.39
C THR A 211 1.18 3.36 -5.68
N ASN A 212 0.47 3.53 -6.78
CA ASN A 212 0.98 3.35 -8.13
C ASN A 212 0.72 4.65 -8.91
N ASP A 213 1.69 5.56 -8.95
CA ASP A 213 1.50 6.86 -9.62
C ASP A 213 1.67 6.76 -11.16
N ALA A 214 2.00 5.59 -11.71
CA ALA A 214 2.14 5.39 -13.15
C ALA A 214 0.87 5.73 -13.94
N TRP A 215 -0.31 5.66 -13.29
CA TRP A 215 -1.60 6.07 -13.86
C TRP A 215 -1.62 7.52 -14.35
N PHE A 216 -0.82 8.41 -13.75
CA PHE A 216 -0.77 9.82 -14.13
C PHE A 216 0.34 10.14 -15.13
N GLY A 217 1.25 9.20 -15.41
CA GLY A 217 2.45 9.43 -16.23
C GLY A 217 3.35 10.57 -15.71
N ASP A 218 4.21 11.08 -16.59
CA ASP A 218 5.05 12.25 -16.28
C ASP A 218 4.27 13.55 -16.43
N THR A 219 3.36 13.78 -15.48
CA THR A 219 2.51 14.98 -15.40
C THR A 219 2.60 15.61 -14.01
N PRO A 220 1.97 16.78 -13.74
CA PRO A 220 1.94 17.35 -12.40
C PRO A 220 1.23 16.48 -11.34
N GLY A 221 0.43 15.49 -11.75
CA GLY A 221 -0.41 14.68 -10.85
C GLY A 221 0.37 14.00 -9.70
N PRO A 222 1.39 13.17 -9.97
CA PRO A 222 2.18 12.50 -8.93
C PRO A 222 2.83 13.48 -7.96
N TYR A 223 3.31 14.62 -8.45
CA TYR A 223 3.92 15.65 -7.60
C TYR A 223 2.90 16.28 -6.66
N GLN A 224 1.69 16.60 -7.14
CA GLN A 224 0.60 17.12 -6.31
C GLN A 224 0.16 16.08 -5.28
N HIS A 225 0.02 14.82 -5.70
CA HIS A 225 -0.30 13.70 -4.81
C HIS A 225 0.75 13.56 -3.69
N PHE A 226 2.04 13.57 -4.02
CA PHE A 226 3.13 13.52 -3.04
C PHE A 226 3.09 14.70 -2.05
N ARG A 227 2.85 15.93 -2.52
CA ARG A 227 2.73 17.09 -1.63
C ARG A 227 1.58 16.97 -0.65
N GLN A 228 0.44 16.42 -1.08
CA GLN A 228 -0.69 16.17 -0.18
C GLN A 228 -0.35 15.15 0.91
N ALA A 229 0.38 14.08 0.56
CA ALA A 229 0.86 13.11 1.55
C ALA A 229 1.79 13.76 2.60
N GLN A 230 2.70 14.64 2.18
CA GLN A 230 3.56 15.38 3.12
C GLN A 230 2.75 16.23 4.10
N ILE A 231 1.68 16.87 3.64
CA ILE A 231 0.81 17.66 4.51
C ILE A 231 0.13 16.77 5.56
N ARG A 232 -0.29 15.54 5.22
CA ARG A 232 -0.86 14.60 6.20
C ARG A 232 0.13 14.26 7.31
N ALA A 233 1.40 14.05 6.99
CA ALA A 233 2.45 13.79 7.97
C ALA A 233 2.57 14.96 8.97
N VAL A 234 2.58 16.19 8.45
CA VAL A 234 2.65 17.41 9.26
C VAL A 234 1.40 17.60 10.13
N GLU A 235 0.21 17.37 9.59
CA GLU A 235 -1.04 17.55 10.32
C GLU A 235 -1.19 16.56 11.49
N ASN A 236 -0.76 15.31 11.28
CA ASN A 236 -0.80 14.29 12.34
C ASN A 236 0.43 14.33 13.26
N GLY A 237 1.52 14.96 12.84
CA GLY A 237 2.81 14.90 13.56
C GLY A 237 3.36 13.48 13.62
N LEU A 238 3.15 12.71 12.55
CA LEU A 238 3.60 11.32 12.42
C LEU A 238 4.54 11.20 11.22
N PRO A 239 5.57 10.34 11.30
CA PRO A 239 6.34 9.97 10.13
C PRO A 239 5.44 9.31 9.08
N LEU A 240 5.77 9.54 7.80
CA LEU A 240 5.11 8.91 6.66
C LEU A 240 6.14 8.22 5.78
N VAL A 241 5.94 6.93 5.53
CA VAL A 241 6.71 6.13 4.58
C VAL A 241 5.84 5.88 3.36
N ARG A 242 6.33 6.25 2.17
CA ARG A 242 5.61 6.08 0.91
C ARG A 242 6.38 5.18 -0.06
N ALA A 243 5.71 4.16 -0.59
CA ALA A 243 6.20 3.36 -1.73
C ALA A 243 5.34 3.66 -2.96
N ALA A 244 6.01 3.95 -4.08
CA ALA A 244 5.38 4.29 -5.37
C ALA A 244 6.04 3.51 -6.51
#